data_AF-A0AAV2F6L3-F1
#
_entry.id   AF-A0AAV2F6L3-F1
#
_cell.length_a   1.000
_cell.length_b   1.000
_cell.length_c   1.000
_cell.angle_alpha   90.00
_cell.angle_beta   90.00
_cell.angle_gamma   90.00
#
_symmetry.space_group_name_H-M   'P 1'
#
loop_
_entity.id
_entity.type
_entity.pdbx_description
1 polymer ?
#
loop_
_entity_poly.entity_id
_entity_poly.type
_entity_poly.pdbx_seq_one_letter_code
_entity_poly.pdbx_strand_id
1 'polypeptide(L)'
;MQLLPLLTSFDRSKFVDGSFPAPPRTLDGVQSNPDYIAWRRLDQLVFSWIAGSLSDFVLSRLVGCSTMLEAWTRLASTYGSGNRQTLRGLRTQFSELSRGTKSCAPYLARAHDLADRLAALNNPISDDELVDRCLRGLGDEFLPFVRTIETKLEPLSFADFHGLLLNEEHRLRRRSPISDGGPAQANYGRYGRRGGTHLYGSRGRGHFSDAAVDRATAAVATPLTPLFSPLLLQDQATQQG
;
A
#
# COMPACT_ATOMS: atom_id res chain seq x y z
N MET A 1 1.66 1.38 24.78
CA MET A 1 2.62 2.50 24.68
C MET A 1 1.92 3.79 25.08
N GLN A 2 2.10 4.26 26.32
CA GLN A 2 1.39 5.40 26.95
C GLN A 2 2.26 6.67 27.14
N LEU A 3 3.43 6.74 26.50
CA LEU A 3 4.42 7.79 26.80
C LEU A 3 4.23 9.07 25.97
N LEU A 4 3.63 8.97 24.77
CA LEU A 4 3.36 10.11 23.90
C LEU A 4 2.38 11.13 24.54
N PRO A 5 1.23 10.72 25.12
CA PRO A 5 0.32 11.67 25.78
C PRO A 5 0.98 12.45 26.92
N LEU A 6 1.87 11.82 27.70
CA LEU A 6 2.59 12.46 28.80
C LEU A 6 3.61 13.48 28.29
N LEU A 7 4.38 13.16 27.25
CA LEU A 7 5.32 14.11 26.66
C LEU A 7 4.61 15.30 26.00
N THR A 8 3.47 15.05 25.36
CA THR A 8 2.63 16.09 24.75
C THR A 8 1.92 16.94 25.81
N SER A 9 1.43 16.35 26.90
CA SER A 9 0.72 17.09 27.97
C SER A 9 1.63 18.04 28.76
N PHE A 10 2.94 17.76 28.82
CA PHE A 10 3.91 18.59 29.54
C PHE A 10 4.72 19.53 28.63
N ASP A 11 4.46 19.58 27.31
CA ASP A 11 5.20 20.38 26.32
C ASP A 11 6.74 20.19 26.41
N ARG A 12 7.18 18.93 26.59
CA ARG A 12 8.59 18.57 26.79
C ARG A 12 9.26 17.86 25.60
N SER A 13 8.57 17.75 24.46
CA SER A 13 9.16 17.23 23.20
C SER A 13 10.45 17.96 22.80
N LYS A 14 10.55 19.25 23.17
CA LYS A 14 11.70 20.14 22.88
C LYS A 14 13.04 19.65 23.43
N PHE A 15 13.05 18.80 24.47
CA PHE A 15 14.28 18.18 25.02
C PHE A 15 14.72 16.96 24.22
N VAL A 16 13.78 16.26 23.56
CA VAL A 16 14.05 15.07 22.73
C VAL A 16 14.57 15.49 21.36
N ASP A 17 14.01 16.58 20.81
CA ASP A 17 14.38 17.12 19.49
C ASP A 17 15.61 18.05 19.53
N GLY A 18 16.16 18.34 20.71
CA GLY A 18 17.31 19.22 20.87
C GLY A 18 17.03 20.71 20.65
N SER A 19 15.76 21.10 20.50
CA SER A 19 15.33 22.50 20.31
C SER A 19 15.50 23.37 21.57
N PHE A 20 15.82 22.77 22.73
CA PHE A 20 16.13 23.47 23.98
C PHE A 20 17.55 23.12 24.46
N PRO A 21 18.58 23.77 23.90
CA PRO A 21 19.98 23.48 24.24
C PRO A 21 20.28 23.81 25.70
N ALA A 22 21.21 23.07 26.30
CA ALA A 22 21.61 23.29 27.68
C ALA A 22 22.19 24.71 27.85
N PRO A 23 21.66 25.52 28.79
CA PRO A 23 22.23 26.83 29.07
C PRO A 23 23.63 26.68 29.71
N PRO A 24 24.45 27.74 29.72
CA PRO A 24 25.81 27.69 30.27
C PRO A 24 25.81 27.20 31.72
N ARG A 25 26.75 26.31 32.07
CA ARG A 25 26.85 25.74 33.44
C ARG A 25 27.14 26.80 34.50
N THR A 26 27.86 27.85 34.11
CA THR A 26 28.24 28.96 34.98
C THR A 26 27.89 30.29 34.33
N LEU A 27 27.44 31.24 35.15
CA LEU A 27 27.37 32.65 34.84
C LEU A 27 28.78 33.23 35.05
N ASP A 28 29.31 33.88 34.02
CA ASP A 28 30.64 34.54 34.00
C ASP A 28 31.82 33.63 34.44
N GLY A 29 31.69 32.32 34.30
CA GLY A 29 32.73 31.34 34.61
C GLY A 29 32.91 31.01 36.11
N VAL A 30 32.20 31.69 37.02
CA VAL A 30 32.41 31.56 38.48
C VAL A 30 31.16 31.10 39.23
N GLN A 31 29.98 31.61 38.87
CA GLN A 31 28.74 31.30 39.59
C GLN A 31 27.94 30.20 38.90
N SER A 32 27.42 29.23 39.66
CA SER A 32 26.55 28.19 39.11
C SER A 32 25.27 28.80 38.53
N ASN A 33 24.94 28.47 37.28
CA ASN A 33 23.74 28.99 36.64
C ASN A 33 22.48 28.27 37.17
N PRO A 34 21.53 28.96 37.83
CA PRO A 34 20.28 28.35 38.28
C PRO A 34 19.44 27.79 37.13
N ASP A 35 19.50 28.39 35.94
CA ASP A 35 18.76 27.93 34.76
C ASP A 35 19.32 26.60 34.22
N TYR A 36 20.63 26.38 34.33
CA TYR A 36 21.24 25.09 34.02
C TYR A 36 20.82 23.99 35.00
N ILE A 37 20.68 24.33 36.29
CA ILE A 37 20.20 23.38 37.29
C ILE A 37 18.74 23.00 37.02
N ALA A 38 17.90 23.99 36.70
CA ALA A 38 16.49 23.77 36.33
C ALA A 38 16.37 22.93 35.04
N TRP A 39 17.13 23.27 34.01
CA TRP A 39 17.22 22.51 32.75
C TRP A 39 17.64 21.06 33.02
N ARG A 40 18.70 20.85 33.82
CA ARG A 40 19.24 19.52 34.11
C ARG A 40 18.26 18.64 34.87
N ARG A 41 17.51 19.21 35.82
CA ARG A 41 16.46 18.45 36.54
C ARG A 41 15.39 17.95 35.57
N LEU A 42 14.98 18.78 34.61
CA LEU A 42 13.98 18.43 33.61
C LEU A 42 14.51 17.39 32.62
N ASP A 43 15.73 17.55 32.11
CA ASP A 43 16.40 16.59 31.23
C ASP A 43 16.51 15.20 31.89
N GLN A 44 16.95 15.14 33.14
CA GLN A 44 17.07 13.88 33.89
C GLN A 44 15.73 13.24 34.22
N LEU A 45 14.69 14.05 34.43
CA LEU A 45 13.34 13.56 34.66
C LEU A 45 12.78 12.90 33.40
N VAL A 46 12.94 13.52 32.22
CA VAL A 46 12.57 12.91 30.93
C VAL A 46 13.38 11.66 30.65
N PHE A 47 14.69 11.69 30.93
CA PHE A 47 15.56 10.51 30.82
C PHE A 47 15.07 9.37 31.70
N SER A 48 14.68 9.63 32.95
CA SER A 48 14.15 8.61 33.87
C SER A 48 12.85 7.98 33.36
N TRP A 49 11.97 8.77 32.75
CA TRP A 49 10.70 8.29 32.21
C TRP A 49 10.91 7.37 31.01
N ILE A 50 11.81 7.75 30.11
CA ILE A 50 12.15 6.93 28.95
C ILE A 50 12.91 5.68 29.41
N ALA A 51 13.92 5.82 30.27
CA ALA A 51 14.64 4.69 30.84
C ALA A 51 13.71 3.67 31.52
N GLY A 52 12.73 4.14 32.32
CA GLY A 52 11.75 3.28 32.97
C GLY A 52 10.78 2.56 32.02
N SER A 53 10.68 2.99 30.76
CA SER A 53 9.85 2.35 29.73
C SER A 53 10.61 1.37 28.84
N LEU A 54 11.94 1.33 28.96
CA LEU A 54 12.82 0.49 28.16
C LEU A 54 13.13 -0.82 28.87
N SER A 55 13.45 -1.87 28.11
CA SER A 55 13.94 -3.12 28.69
C SER A 55 15.42 -3.00 29.10
N ASP A 56 15.85 -3.83 30.04
CA ASP A 56 17.25 -3.86 30.54
C ASP A 56 18.28 -3.98 29.42
N PHE A 57 17.94 -4.72 28.36
CA PHE A 57 18.78 -4.84 27.17
C PHE A 57 19.04 -3.49 26.49
N VAL A 58 18.02 -2.64 26.39
CA VAL A 58 18.16 -1.31 25.79
C VAL A 58 18.84 -0.34 26.74
N LEU A 59 18.54 -0.45 28.05
CA LEU A 59 19.19 0.35 29.10
C LEU A 59 20.71 0.16 29.14
N SER A 60 21.19 -1.08 28.95
CA SER A 60 22.63 -1.37 28.89
C SER A 60 23.38 -0.54 27.84
N ARG A 61 22.70 -0.13 26.76
CA ARG A 61 23.27 0.69 25.68
C ARG A 61 23.35 2.18 26.04
N LEU A 62 22.50 2.61 26.97
CA LEU A 62 22.43 4.00 27.44
C LEU A 62 23.45 4.30 28.54
N VAL A 63 24.16 3.30 29.05
CA VAL A 63 25.20 3.47 30.07
C VAL A 63 26.25 4.48 29.58
N GLY A 64 26.50 5.50 30.41
CA GLY A 64 27.43 6.59 30.11
C GLY A 64 26.83 7.76 29.32
N CYS A 65 25.54 7.75 28.97
CA CYS A 65 24.86 8.96 28.48
C CYS A 65 24.57 9.88 29.68
N SER A 66 24.92 11.16 29.55
CA SER A 66 24.77 12.15 30.61
C SER A 66 23.54 13.05 30.43
N THR A 67 23.00 13.10 29.22
CA THR A 67 21.82 13.89 28.85
C THR A 67 20.80 13.05 28.08
N MET A 68 19.54 13.47 28.09
CA MET A 68 18.49 12.82 27.29
C MET A 68 18.80 12.90 25.79
N LEU A 69 19.39 13.99 25.33
CA LEU A 69 19.78 14.16 23.94
C LEU A 69 20.84 13.12 23.51
N GLU A 70 21.88 12.90 24.32
CA GLU A 70 22.89 11.86 24.07
C GLU A 70 22.26 10.46 24.04
N ALA A 71 21.35 10.19 24.98
CA ALA A 71 20.64 8.93 25.04
C ALA A 71 19.77 8.70 23.80
N TRP A 72 18.98 9.70 23.42
CA TRP A 72 18.12 9.65 22.25
C TRP A 72 18.91 9.49 20.96
N THR A 73 19.97 10.28 20.78
CA THR A 73 20.84 10.17 19.60
C THR A 73 21.53 8.81 19.51
N ARG A 74 21.96 8.23 20.64
CA ARG A 74 22.52 6.88 20.66
C ARG A 74 21.48 5.83 20.30
N LEU A 75 20.27 5.92 20.84
CA LEU A 75 19.16 5.03 20.46
C LEU A 75 18.82 5.18 18.98
N ALA A 76 18.65 6.40 18.50
CA ALA A 76 18.37 6.72 17.11
C ALA A 76 19.47 6.22 16.17
N SER A 77 20.74 6.28 16.56
CA SER A 77 21.84 5.70 15.79
C SER A 77 21.78 4.16 15.77
N THR A 78 21.61 3.55 16.94
CA THR A 78 21.62 2.09 17.10
C THR A 78 20.44 1.42 16.39
N TYR A 79 19.24 1.98 16.54
CA TYR A 79 18.03 1.44 15.93
C TYR A 79 17.75 2.03 14.54
N GLY A 80 18.23 3.24 14.26
CA GLY A 80 18.15 3.84 12.93
C GLY A 80 19.03 3.10 11.91
N SER A 81 20.19 2.58 12.31
CA SER A 81 21.01 1.75 11.41
C SER A 81 20.33 0.43 11.03
N GLY A 82 19.66 -0.23 12.00
CA GLY A 82 18.82 -1.40 11.76
C GLY A 82 17.70 -1.10 10.77
N ASN A 83 17.00 0.03 10.96
CA ASN A 83 15.95 0.49 10.05
C ASN A 83 16.46 0.77 8.63
N ARG A 84 17.70 1.25 8.47
CA ARG A 84 18.29 1.48 7.14
C ARG A 84 18.59 0.19 6.39
N GLN A 85 19.08 -0.84 7.09
CA GLN A 85 19.36 -2.14 6.46
C GLN A 85 18.06 -2.89 6.12
N THR A 86 17.07 -2.88 7.02
CA THR A 86 15.76 -3.45 6.73
C THR A 86 15.06 -2.70 5.60
N LEU A 87 15.10 -1.37 5.58
CA LEU A 87 14.55 -0.56 4.47
C LEU A 87 15.23 -0.93 3.14
N ARG A 88 16.56 -1.02 3.11
CA ARG A 88 17.29 -1.45 1.90
C ARG A 88 16.86 -2.85 1.47
N GLY A 89 16.79 -3.81 2.39
CA GLY A 89 16.36 -5.17 2.10
C GLY A 89 14.92 -5.22 1.55
N LEU A 90 14.00 -4.45 2.12
CA LEU A 90 12.62 -4.34 1.64
C LEU A 90 12.55 -3.70 0.25
N ARG A 91 13.34 -2.66 -0.02
CA ARG A 91 13.42 -2.03 -1.36
C ARG A 91 14.00 -2.98 -2.41
N THR A 92 14.99 -3.80 -2.05
CA THR A 92 15.51 -4.87 -2.92
C THR A 92 14.41 -5.90 -3.22
N GLN A 93 13.73 -6.40 -2.19
CA GLN A 93 12.63 -7.36 -2.36
C GLN A 93 11.48 -6.80 -3.20
N PHE A 94 11.17 -5.52 -3.06
CA PHE A 94 10.18 -4.82 -3.87
C PHE A 94 10.62 -4.72 -5.33
N SER A 95 11.89 -4.40 -5.58
CA SER A 95 12.45 -4.29 -6.94
C SER A 95 12.54 -5.64 -7.64
N GLU A 96 12.75 -6.72 -6.89
CA GLU A 96 12.81 -8.11 -7.38
C GLU A 96 11.43 -8.79 -7.40
N LEU A 97 10.37 -8.07 -7.06
CA LEU A 97 9.02 -8.59 -6.99
C LEU A 97 8.59 -9.12 -8.37
N SER A 98 8.33 -10.41 -8.45
CA SER A 98 7.88 -11.13 -9.64
C SER A 98 6.85 -12.18 -9.26
N ARG A 99 5.88 -12.43 -10.15
CA ARG A 99 4.81 -13.42 -9.92
C ARG A 99 5.34 -14.85 -9.94
N GLY A 100 6.32 -15.13 -10.82
CA GLY A 100 6.81 -16.47 -11.07
C GLY A 100 5.72 -17.39 -11.62
N THR A 101 5.63 -18.63 -11.14
CA THR A 101 4.65 -19.65 -11.56
C THR A 101 3.39 -19.71 -10.70
N LYS A 102 3.22 -18.80 -9.74
CA LYS A 102 2.11 -18.82 -8.77
C LYS A 102 0.89 -18.04 -9.31
N SER A 103 -0.27 -18.34 -8.73
CA SER A 103 -1.52 -17.58 -8.90
C SER A 103 -1.31 -16.07 -8.65
N CYS A 104 -2.12 -15.19 -9.25
CA CYS A 104 -1.96 -13.74 -9.08
C CYS A 104 -2.32 -13.26 -7.66
N ALA A 105 -3.22 -13.95 -6.96
CA ALA A 105 -3.63 -13.58 -5.60
C ALA A 105 -2.48 -13.54 -4.55
N PRO A 106 -1.67 -14.62 -4.36
CA PRO A 106 -0.55 -14.57 -3.41
C PRO A 106 0.54 -13.58 -3.82
N TYR A 107 0.67 -13.31 -5.12
CA TYR A 107 1.60 -12.30 -5.63
C TYR A 107 1.19 -10.89 -5.20
N LEU A 108 -0.09 -10.55 -5.38
CA LEU A 108 -0.63 -9.25 -4.99
C LEU A 108 -0.63 -9.05 -3.47
N ALA A 109 -0.95 -10.11 -2.70
CA ALA A 109 -0.86 -10.07 -1.25
C ALA A 109 0.57 -9.77 -0.77
N ARG A 110 1.58 -10.33 -1.44
CA ARG A 110 2.99 -10.04 -1.15
C ARG A 110 3.38 -8.60 -1.53
N ALA A 111 2.85 -8.08 -2.62
CA ALA A 111 3.07 -6.69 -3.03
C ALA A 111 2.55 -5.72 -1.97
N HIS A 112 1.32 -5.96 -1.49
CA HIS A 112 0.69 -5.17 -0.43
C HIS A 112 1.48 -5.24 0.89
N ASP A 113 1.85 -6.45 1.34
CA ASP A 113 2.65 -6.63 2.57
C ASP A 113 4.01 -5.91 2.51
N LEU A 114 4.66 -5.89 1.35
CA LEU A 114 5.89 -5.11 1.17
C LEU A 114 5.65 -3.60 1.25
N ALA A 115 4.57 -3.10 0.64
CA ALA A 115 4.19 -1.70 0.71
C ALA A 115 3.86 -1.27 2.15
N ASP A 116 3.11 -2.08 2.90
CA ASP A 116 2.77 -1.83 4.31
C ASP A 116 4.02 -1.75 5.19
N ARG A 117 4.98 -2.67 4.98
CA ARG A 117 6.24 -2.68 5.74
C ARG A 117 7.12 -1.48 5.43
N LEU A 118 7.11 -1.00 4.18
CA LEU A 118 7.83 0.21 3.81
C LEU A 118 7.15 1.47 4.37
N ALA A 119 5.81 1.52 4.37
CA ALA A 119 5.04 2.57 5.03
C ALA A 119 5.32 2.63 6.54
N ALA A 120 5.42 1.47 7.21
CA ALA A 120 5.76 1.37 8.64
C ALA A 120 7.16 1.93 8.97
N LEU A 121 8.07 2.01 7.98
CA LEU A 121 9.40 2.61 8.12
C LEU A 121 9.44 4.08 7.66
N ASN A 122 8.28 4.75 7.57
CA ASN A 122 8.13 6.11 7.05
C ASN A 122 8.61 6.27 5.60
N ASN A 123 8.47 5.22 4.79
CA ASN A 123 8.81 5.23 3.37
C ASN A 123 7.63 4.69 2.55
N PRO A 124 6.47 5.39 2.52
CA PRO A 124 5.31 4.93 1.77
C PRO A 124 5.60 4.90 0.27
N ILE A 125 5.04 3.90 -0.41
CA ILE A 125 5.04 3.75 -1.86
C ILE A 125 3.69 4.24 -2.38
N SER A 126 3.68 4.99 -3.48
CA SER A 126 2.43 5.40 -4.11
C SER A 126 1.76 4.22 -4.81
N ASP A 127 0.43 4.24 -4.91
CA ASP A 127 -0.32 3.22 -5.65
C ASP A 127 0.19 3.08 -7.09
N ASP A 128 0.51 4.18 -7.76
CA ASP A 128 1.08 4.17 -9.12
C ASP A 128 2.43 3.42 -9.19
N GLU A 129 3.34 3.65 -8.23
CA GLU A 129 4.64 2.95 -8.16
C GLU A 129 4.44 1.47 -7.85
N LEU A 130 3.48 1.14 -6.98
CA LEU A 130 3.12 -0.23 -6.63
C LEU A 130 2.55 -0.98 -7.83
N VAL A 131 1.63 -0.34 -8.58
CA VAL A 131 1.02 -0.89 -9.79
C VAL A 131 2.05 -1.06 -10.91
N ASP A 132 2.88 -0.06 -11.19
CA ASP A 132 3.96 -0.15 -12.20
C ASP A 132 4.94 -1.28 -11.87
N ARG A 133 5.36 -1.39 -10.59
CA ARG A 133 6.21 -2.50 -10.14
C ARG A 133 5.52 -3.85 -10.32
N CYS A 134 4.23 -3.92 -10.03
CA CYS A 134 3.46 -5.14 -10.26
C CYS A 134 3.40 -5.50 -11.75
N LEU A 135 3.08 -4.54 -12.62
CA LEU A 135 3.01 -4.68 -14.09
C LEU A 135 4.30 -5.28 -14.67
N ARG A 136 5.47 -4.79 -14.25
CA ARG A 136 6.79 -5.31 -14.68
C ARG A 136 7.09 -6.72 -14.17
N GLY A 137 6.45 -7.13 -13.07
CA GLY A 137 6.64 -8.44 -12.46
C GLY A 137 5.67 -9.51 -12.98
N LEU A 138 4.76 -9.17 -13.88
CA LEU A 138 3.90 -10.13 -14.57
C LEU A 138 4.66 -10.86 -15.67
N GLY A 139 4.31 -12.12 -15.89
CA GLY A 139 4.86 -12.92 -16.98
C GLY A 139 4.27 -12.55 -18.34
N ASP A 140 4.88 -13.08 -19.40
CA ASP A 140 4.54 -12.75 -20.80
C ASP A 140 3.07 -13.01 -21.17
N GLU A 141 2.42 -13.95 -20.48
CA GLU A 141 1.00 -14.28 -20.65
C GLU A 141 0.05 -13.09 -20.37
N PHE A 142 0.50 -12.10 -19.59
CA PHE A 142 -0.27 -10.90 -19.26
C PHE A 142 0.11 -9.67 -20.09
N LEU A 143 1.03 -9.77 -21.07
CA LEU A 143 1.41 -8.62 -21.91
C LEU A 143 0.23 -7.88 -22.57
N PRO A 144 -0.84 -8.55 -23.06
CA PRO A 144 -2.02 -7.85 -23.58
C PRO A 144 -2.73 -7.01 -22.51
N PHE A 145 -2.77 -7.51 -21.28
CA PHE A 145 -3.34 -6.81 -20.14
C PHE A 145 -2.47 -5.62 -19.73
N VAL A 146 -1.15 -5.81 -19.63
CA VAL A 146 -0.18 -4.73 -19.32
C VAL A 146 -0.35 -3.55 -20.28
N ARG A 147 -0.36 -3.81 -21.60
CA ARG A 147 -0.60 -2.75 -22.61
C ARG A 147 -1.95 -2.04 -22.45
N THR A 148 -2.98 -2.78 -22.03
CA THR A 148 -4.31 -2.19 -21.81
C THR A 148 -4.32 -1.26 -20.60
N ILE A 149 -3.53 -1.58 -19.56
CA ILE A 149 -3.38 -0.70 -18.39
C ILE A 149 -2.48 0.49 -18.73
N GLU A 150 -1.36 0.30 -19.43
CA GLU A 150 -0.43 1.37 -19.83
C GLU A 150 -1.08 2.42 -20.77
N THR A 151 -2.11 2.03 -21.52
CA THR A 151 -2.85 2.96 -22.40
C THR A 151 -3.93 3.76 -21.67
N LYS A 152 -4.24 3.44 -20.40
CA LYS A 152 -5.14 4.25 -19.59
C LYS A 152 -4.41 5.51 -19.13
N LEU A 153 -5.05 6.66 -19.34
CA LEU A 153 -4.51 7.97 -18.94
C LEU A 153 -4.77 8.30 -17.47
N GLU A 154 -5.66 7.58 -16.80
CA GLU A 154 -6.09 7.85 -15.43
C GLU A 154 -5.28 7.01 -14.43
N PRO A 155 -4.84 7.59 -13.29
CA PRO A 155 -4.14 6.84 -12.25
C PRO A 155 -5.03 5.72 -11.71
N LEU A 156 -4.44 4.54 -11.55
CA LEU A 156 -5.16 3.32 -11.17
C LEU A 156 -4.84 2.98 -9.71
N SER A 157 -5.85 2.93 -8.85
CA SER A 157 -5.65 2.49 -7.47
C SER A 157 -5.17 1.04 -7.42
N PHE A 158 -4.41 0.69 -6.39
CA PHE A 158 -3.95 -0.69 -6.24
C PHE A 158 -5.12 -1.67 -6.08
N ALA A 159 -6.22 -1.24 -5.44
CA ALA A 159 -7.44 -2.03 -5.27
C ALA A 159 -8.15 -2.33 -6.59
N ASP A 160 -8.25 -1.35 -7.49
CA ASP A 160 -8.87 -1.55 -8.80
C ASP A 160 -7.98 -2.44 -9.69
N PHE A 161 -6.67 -2.20 -9.66
CA PHE A 161 -5.68 -3.06 -10.31
C PHE A 161 -5.80 -4.52 -9.83
N HIS A 162 -5.94 -4.74 -8.53
CA HIS A 162 -6.09 -6.05 -7.92
C HIS A 162 -7.29 -6.81 -8.53
N GLY A 163 -8.46 -6.17 -8.58
CA GLY A 163 -9.66 -6.77 -9.15
C GLY A 163 -9.54 -7.05 -10.66
N LEU A 164 -8.97 -6.11 -11.41
CA LEU A 164 -8.74 -6.26 -12.85
C LEU A 164 -7.80 -7.41 -13.17
N LEU A 165 -6.71 -7.55 -12.42
CA LEU A 165 -5.73 -8.60 -12.65
C LEU A 165 -6.28 -10.01 -12.34
N LEU A 166 -7.06 -10.16 -11.26
CA LEU A 166 -7.69 -11.44 -10.94
C LEU A 166 -8.72 -11.84 -12.01
N ASN A 167 -9.50 -10.87 -12.52
CA ASN A 167 -10.42 -11.14 -13.62
C ASN A 167 -9.69 -11.57 -14.90
N GLU A 168 -8.53 -10.96 -15.19
CA GLU A 168 -7.68 -11.36 -16.30
C GLU A 168 -7.15 -12.79 -16.14
N GLU A 169 -6.69 -13.14 -14.94
CA GLU A 169 -6.24 -14.50 -14.65
C GLU A 169 -7.38 -15.52 -14.88
N HIS A 170 -8.60 -15.23 -14.43
CA HIS A 170 -9.76 -16.08 -14.70
C HIS A 170 -10.07 -16.19 -16.20
N ARG A 171 -9.90 -15.11 -16.96
CA ARG A 171 -10.09 -15.09 -18.42
C ARG A 171 -9.04 -15.95 -19.14
N LEU A 172 -7.77 -15.84 -18.75
CA LEU A 172 -6.68 -16.65 -19.30
C LEU A 172 -6.86 -18.14 -19.01
N ARG A 173 -7.27 -18.50 -17.78
CA ARG A 173 -7.58 -19.89 -17.41
C ARG A 173 -8.70 -20.50 -18.25
N ARG A 174 -9.72 -19.72 -18.60
CA ARG A 174 -10.81 -20.17 -19.50
C ARG A 174 -10.36 -20.27 -20.96
N ARG A 175 -9.36 -19.49 -21.37
CA ARG A 175 -8.87 -19.43 -22.75
C ARG A 175 -7.79 -20.47 -23.05
N SER A 176 -7.12 -21.02 -22.04
CA SER A 176 -6.23 -22.18 -22.18
C SER A 176 -7.10 -23.42 -22.47
N PRO A 177 -7.21 -23.87 -23.73
CA PRO A 177 -7.89 -25.12 -24.00
C PRO A 177 -6.98 -26.23 -23.48
N ILE A 178 -7.62 -27.28 -23.00
CA ILE A 178 -7.05 -28.59 -22.70
C ILE A 178 -6.00 -28.95 -23.76
N SER A 179 -4.71 -28.92 -23.42
CA SER A 179 -3.64 -29.55 -24.19
C SER A 179 -3.55 -31.04 -23.80
N ASP A 180 -4.69 -31.72 -23.87
CA ASP A 180 -4.79 -33.16 -23.83
C ASP A 180 -5.88 -33.57 -24.83
N GLY A 181 -5.45 -33.78 -26.06
CA GLY A 181 -6.36 -33.95 -27.19
C GLY A 181 -5.54 -34.04 -28.47
N GLY A 182 -5.01 -35.23 -28.72
CA GLY A 182 -4.41 -35.59 -30.01
C GLY A 182 -5.32 -35.20 -31.19
N PRO A 183 -4.74 -35.14 -32.41
CA PRO A 183 -5.36 -34.47 -33.54
C PRO A 183 -6.76 -35.02 -33.78
N ALA A 184 -7.74 -34.11 -33.89
CA ALA A 184 -9.07 -34.43 -34.37
C ALA A 184 -8.92 -35.12 -35.73
N GLN A 185 -9.08 -36.45 -35.76
CA GLN A 185 -9.08 -37.20 -37.00
C GLN A 185 -10.29 -36.77 -37.81
N ALA A 186 -10.04 -35.96 -38.85
CA ALA A 186 -10.99 -35.71 -39.91
C ALA A 186 -11.25 -37.05 -40.62
N ASN A 187 -12.43 -37.63 -40.37
CA ASN A 187 -12.88 -38.84 -41.04
C ASN A 187 -13.13 -38.53 -42.52
N TYR A 188 -12.14 -38.74 -43.38
CA TYR A 188 -12.31 -38.73 -44.82
C TYR A 188 -13.08 -39.99 -45.25
N GLY A 189 -14.40 -39.93 -45.14
CA GLY A 189 -15.29 -40.90 -45.79
C GLY A 189 -15.24 -40.72 -47.31
N ARG A 190 -14.39 -41.49 -47.99
CA ARG A 190 -14.34 -41.54 -49.46
C ARG A 190 -14.62 -42.96 -49.94
N TYR A 191 -15.89 -43.27 -50.25
CA TYR A 191 -16.26 -44.14 -51.38
C TYR A 191 -17.61 -43.68 -51.94
N GLY A 192 -17.63 -43.37 -53.23
CA GLY A 192 -18.81 -42.87 -53.93
C GLY A 192 -19.64 -43.95 -54.63
N ARG A 193 -20.71 -43.45 -55.26
CA ARG A 193 -21.63 -44.03 -56.27
C ARG A 193 -22.65 -45.07 -55.79
N ARG A 194 -23.94 -44.67 -55.85
CA ARG A 194 -24.95 -45.00 -56.89
C ARG A 194 -26.27 -44.31 -56.45
N GLY A 195 -26.75 -43.25 -57.10
CA GLY A 195 -27.55 -43.29 -58.33
C GLY A 195 -29.05 -43.16 -57.99
N GLY A 196 -29.73 -42.15 -58.51
CA GLY A 196 -31.20 -42.03 -58.35
C GLY A 196 -31.75 -40.60 -58.52
N THR A 197 -32.15 -40.29 -59.74
CA THR A 197 -32.85 -39.09 -60.22
C THR A 197 -34.29 -38.93 -59.72
N HIS A 198 -34.75 -37.68 -59.57
CA HIS A 198 -36.05 -37.07 -59.97
C HIS A 198 -36.44 -35.95 -58.98
N LEU A 199 -36.33 -34.67 -59.37
CA LEU A 199 -37.27 -33.84 -60.15
C LEU A 199 -38.42 -33.22 -59.33
N TYR A 200 -38.41 -31.88 -59.37
CA TYR A 200 -39.53 -30.93 -59.34
C TYR A 200 -40.32 -30.68 -58.04
N GLY A 201 -40.39 -29.40 -57.67
CA GLY A 201 -41.68 -28.79 -57.33
C GLY A 201 -41.79 -28.04 -56.00
N SER A 202 -41.94 -26.72 -56.13
CA SER A 202 -42.85 -25.84 -55.35
C SER A 202 -42.51 -25.55 -53.88
N ARG A 203 -42.25 -24.29 -53.52
CA ARG A 203 -43.22 -23.19 -53.24
C ARG A 203 -44.18 -23.47 -52.06
N GLY A 204 -43.98 -22.70 -50.99
CA GLY A 204 -44.92 -22.37 -49.91
C GLY A 204 -44.10 -21.65 -48.81
N ARG A 205 -44.22 -20.36 -48.49
CA ARG A 205 -45.32 -19.38 -48.31
C ARG A 205 -46.16 -19.65 -47.06
N GLY A 206 -46.09 -18.72 -46.11
CA GLY A 206 -46.88 -18.63 -44.87
C GLY A 206 -46.17 -19.33 -43.68
N HIS A 207 -46.13 -18.80 -42.47
CA HIS A 207 -47.12 -17.94 -41.81
C HIS A 207 -46.52 -17.25 -40.56
N PHE A 208 -47.22 -16.21 -40.10
CA PHE A 208 -46.95 -15.28 -39.01
C PHE A 208 -47.22 -15.86 -37.60
N SER A 209 -46.47 -15.35 -36.61
CA SER A 209 -46.94 -14.84 -35.30
C SER A 209 -45.71 -14.21 -34.63
N ASP A 210 -45.56 -12.89 -34.51
CA ASP A 210 -46.30 -11.89 -33.74
C ASP A 210 -46.40 -12.20 -32.24
N ALA A 211 -45.59 -11.49 -31.45
CA ALA A 211 -45.82 -11.17 -30.04
C ALA A 211 -44.84 -10.05 -29.59
N ALA A 212 -45.37 -8.83 -29.55
CA ALA A 212 -45.19 -7.77 -28.53
C ALA A 212 -43.83 -7.68 -27.82
N VAL A 213 -43.01 -6.62 -27.99
CA VAL A 213 -43.22 -5.24 -27.51
C VAL A 213 -43.67 -5.20 -26.04
N ASP A 214 -42.74 -4.96 -25.10
CA ASP A 214 -42.79 -3.66 -24.42
C ASP A 214 -41.51 -3.26 -23.70
N ARG A 215 -41.33 -1.94 -23.69
CA ARG A 215 -40.16 -1.16 -23.31
C ARG A 215 -40.55 -0.28 -22.11
N ALA A 216 -39.53 0.13 -21.36
CA ALA A 216 -39.53 1.23 -20.38
C ALA A 216 -40.06 0.83 -18.98
N THR A 217 -39.56 1.34 -17.86
CA THR A 217 -39.14 2.73 -17.55
C THR A 217 -38.22 2.78 -16.31
N ALA A 218 -37.33 3.79 -16.32
CA ALA A 218 -36.98 4.70 -15.20
C ALA A 218 -36.75 4.12 -13.78
N ALA A 219 -35.52 4.15 -13.27
CA ALA A 219 -34.91 5.30 -12.58
C ALA A 219 -35.53 5.61 -11.21
N VAL A 220 -34.80 5.29 -10.14
CA VAL A 220 -34.74 6.12 -8.92
C VAL A 220 -33.29 6.10 -8.42
N ALA A 221 -32.64 7.25 -8.56
CA ALA A 221 -31.46 7.63 -7.82
C ALA A 221 -31.89 8.04 -6.41
N THR A 222 -31.10 7.70 -5.38
CA THR A 222 -30.60 8.70 -4.42
C THR A 222 -29.43 8.15 -3.60
N PRO A 223 -28.41 8.98 -3.32
CA PRO A 223 -27.16 8.62 -2.65
C PRO A 223 -27.26 8.76 -1.13
N LEU A 224 -26.53 7.93 -0.38
CA LEU A 224 -26.21 8.18 1.02
C LEU A 224 -24.78 8.73 1.09
N THR A 225 -24.71 10.04 1.32
CA THR A 225 -23.48 10.80 1.62
C THR A 225 -22.92 10.46 3.01
N PRO A 226 -21.61 10.66 3.20
CA PRO A 226 -20.83 10.22 4.35
C PRO A 226 -20.97 11.12 5.59
N LEU A 227 -20.85 10.51 6.76
CA LEU A 227 -20.85 11.15 8.07
C LEU A 227 -19.40 11.48 8.45
N PHE A 228 -18.91 12.64 8.02
CA PHE A 228 -17.70 13.27 8.53
C PHE A 228 -17.94 14.78 8.60
N SER A 229 -18.08 15.29 9.82
CA SER A 229 -17.93 16.73 10.10
C SER A 229 -16.69 16.93 10.98
N PRO A 230 -15.82 17.90 10.64
CA PRO A 230 -14.62 18.26 11.39
C PRO A 230 -14.93 19.31 12.46
N LEU A 231 -14.25 19.23 13.61
CA LEU A 231 -14.14 20.32 14.60
C LEU A 231 -12.63 20.64 14.74
N LEU A 232 -12.10 21.59 13.98
CA LEU A 232 -12.07 23.05 14.19
C LEU A 232 -10.85 23.48 15.02
N LEU A 233 -9.78 23.82 14.28
CA LEU A 233 -8.61 24.59 14.72
C LEU A 233 -8.46 25.75 13.71
N GLN A 234 -8.37 26.98 14.24
CA GLN A 234 -7.75 28.25 13.76
C GLN A 234 -8.65 29.37 14.34
N ASP A 235 -8.29 30.05 15.43
CA ASP A 235 -7.18 31.00 15.64
C ASP A 235 -7.35 32.34 14.89
N GLN A 236 -6.90 33.40 15.58
CA GLN A 236 -6.69 34.80 15.19
C GLN A 236 -7.86 35.79 15.43
N ALA A 237 -7.76 36.58 16.49
CA ALA A 237 -7.45 38.02 16.40
C ALA A 237 -7.70 38.75 17.74
N THR A 238 -6.66 38.87 18.57
CA THR A 238 -6.59 39.91 19.60
C THR A 238 -5.58 40.96 19.13
N GLN A 239 -6.09 42.00 18.49
CA GLN A 239 -5.41 43.28 18.35
C GLN A 239 -6.42 44.41 18.56
N GLN A 240 -6.01 45.40 19.36
CA GLN A 240 -6.62 46.69 19.69
C GLN A 240 -7.56 46.70 20.91
N GLY A 241 -7.07 47.39 21.94
CA GLY A 241 -7.73 47.68 23.22
C GLY A 241 -6.70 47.93 24.30
#